data_AF-A0A821LEK0-F1
#
_entry.id   AF-A0A821LEK0-F1
#
_cell.length_a   1.000
_cell.length_b   1.000
_cell.length_c   1.000
_cell.angle_alpha   90.00
_cell.angle_beta   90.00
_cell.angle_gamma   90.00
#
_symmetry.space_group_name_H-M   'P 1'
#
loop_
_entity.id
_entity.type
_entity.pdbx_description
1 polymer ?
#
loop_
_entity_poly.entity_id
_entity_poly.type
_entity_poly.pdbx_seq_one_letter_code
_entity_poly.pdbx_strand_id
1 'polypeptide(L)'
;MASKLYHGLTPKNVRDLAFQYASENSKKIPPKWVEQETATYDWFYGFMNRHKELSLRVPEATSLSRATAFNRHNVGTFFENLKSLLQRFNFGPDQIWNVDESGITTVHKPKL
;
A
#
# COMPACT_ATOMS: atom_id res chain seq x y z
N MET A 1 -0.24 13.50 3.00
CA MET A 1 0.00 12.86 4.31
C MET A 1 -0.13 11.32 4.26
N ALA A 2 -1.07 10.74 3.51
CA ALA A 2 -1.20 9.27 3.38
C ALA A 2 0.05 8.52 2.87
N SER A 3 0.81 9.12 1.92
CA SER A 3 2.04 8.52 1.39
C SER A 3 3.16 8.35 2.42
N LYS A 4 3.13 9.06 3.56
CA LYS A 4 4.20 8.99 4.58
C LYS A 4 4.06 7.80 5.53
N LEU A 5 2.94 7.08 5.52
CA LEU A 5 2.63 6.05 6.52
C LEU A 5 2.46 4.63 5.94
N TYR A 6 2.85 4.39 4.68
CA TYR A 6 2.66 3.08 4.02
C TYR A 6 1.21 2.56 4.02
N HIS A 7 0.24 3.42 4.31
CA HIS A 7 -1.18 3.09 4.29
C HIS A 7 -1.78 3.63 2.99
N GLY A 8 -2.20 2.71 2.12
CA GLY A 8 -3.00 3.05 0.95
C GLY A 8 -4.28 3.79 1.36
N LEU A 9 -4.79 4.66 0.50
CA LEU A 9 -6.06 5.33 0.75
C LEU A 9 -7.19 4.29 0.67
N THR A 10 -8.02 4.24 1.70
CA THR A 10 -9.25 3.43 1.65
C THR A 10 -10.30 4.14 0.79
N PRO A 11 -11.32 3.43 0.28
CA PRO A 11 -12.45 4.07 -0.41
C PRO A 11 -13.11 5.18 0.43
N LYS A 12 -13.14 5.02 1.76
CA LYS A 12 -13.61 6.05 2.67
C LYS A 12 -12.72 7.30 2.58
N ASN A 13 -11.40 7.16 2.73
CA ASN A 13 -10.49 8.31 2.67
C ASN A 13 -10.55 9.05 1.32
N VAL A 14 -10.73 8.33 0.21
CA VAL A 14 -10.89 8.97 -1.12
C VAL A 14 -12.15 9.81 -1.18
N ARG A 15 -13.26 9.31 -0.64
CA ARG A 15 -14.55 10.04 -0.61
C ARG A 15 -14.50 11.25 0.32
N ASP A 16 -13.84 11.13 1.47
CA ASP A 16 -13.64 12.24 2.40
C ASP A 16 -12.77 13.33 1.75
N LEU A 17 -11.68 12.93 1.08
CA LEU A 17 -10.81 13.86 0.35
C LEU A 17 -11.54 14.55 -0.80
N ALA A 18 -12.41 13.84 -1.51
CA ALA A 18 -13.21 14.41 -2.58
C ALA A 18 -14.21 15.46 -2.09
N PHE A 19 -14.83 15.23 -0.93
CA PHE A 19 -15.69 16.21 -0.28
C PHE A 19 -14.88 17.44 0.15
N GLN A 20 -13.76 17.27 0.86
CA GLN A 20 -12.89 18.37 1.29
C GLN A 20 -12.43 19.22 0.10
N TYR A 21 -11.93 18.57 -0.94
CA TYR A 21 -11.49 19.24 -2.16
C TYR A 21 -12.63 20.04 -2.81
N ALA A 22 -13.81 19.46 -2.93
CA ALA A 22 -14.96 20.14 -3.54
C ALA A 22 -15.43 21.34 -2.69
N SER A 23 -15.47 21.19 -1.37
CA SER A 23 -15.84 22.24 -0.41
C SER A 23 -14.86 23.42 -0.43
N GLU A 24 -13.55 23.14 -0.37
CA GLU A 24 -12.50 24.17 -0.40
C GLU A 24 -12.47 24.93 -1.74
N ASN A 25 -12.75 24.24 -2.84
CA ASN A 25 -12.77 24.84 -4.18
C ASN A 25 -14.15 25.41 -4.57
N SER A 26 -15.06 25.56 -3.62
CA SER A 26 -16.43 26.10 -3.83
C SER A 26 -17.18 25.41 -4.99
N LYS A 27 -16.98 24.10 -5.15
CA LYS A 27 -17.68 23.31 -6.17
C LYS A 27 -19.09 23.00 -5.68
N LYS A 28 -20.02 22.88 -6.64
CA LYS A 28 -21.38 22.41 -6.35
C LYS A 28 -21.31 20.96 -5.89
N ILE A 29 -21.74 20.70 -4.66
CA ILE A 29 -21.80 19.37 -4.05
C ILE A 29 -23.25 18.98 -3.76
N PRO A 30 -23.62 17.69 -3.90
CA PRO A 30 -24.95 17.22 -3.55
C PRO A 30 -25.27 17.40 -2.06
N PRO A 31 -26.55 17.63 -1.68
CA PRO A 31 -26.95 17.75 -0.26
C PRO A 31 -26.53 16.55 0.60
N LYS A 32 -26.62 15.33 0.04
CA LYS A 32 -26.19 14.09 0.69
C LYS A 32 -24.70 14.10 1.08
N TRP A 33 -23.86 14.83 0.34
CA TRP A 33 -22.45 14.94 0.68
C TRP A 33 -22.21 15.89 1.85
N VAL A 34 -23.05 16.92 1.99
CA VAL A 34 -22.98 17.87 3.11
C VAL A 34 -23.47 17.20 4.39
N GLU A 35 -24.58 16.46 4.32
CA GLU A 35 -25.14 15.74 5.47
C GLU A 35 -24.17 14.69 6.04
N GLN A 36 -23.44 14.00 5.16
CA GLN A 36 -22.52 12.93 5.55
C GLN A 36 -21.05 13.38 5.59
N GLU A 37 -20.76 14.63 5.25
CA GLU A 37 -19.40 15.20 5.08
C GLU A 37 -18.45 14.32 4.26
N THR A 38 -18.99 13.59 3.28
CA THR A 38 -18.25 12.60 2.49
C THR A 38 -18.93 12.38 1.15
N ALA A 39 -18.14 12.02 0.13
CA ALA A 39 -18.70 11.64 -1.16
C ALA A 39 -19.45 10.29 -1.09
N THR A 40 -20.54 10.20 -1.86
CA THR A 40 -21.33 8.97 -2.01
C THR A 40 -20.54 7.85 -2.70
N TYR A 41 -20.91 6.59 -2.45
CA TYR A 41 -20.32 5.43 -3.14
C TYR A 41 -20.56 5.45 -4.66
N ASP A 42 -21.72 5.93 -5.12
CA ASP A 42 -22.01 6.03 -6.56
C ASP A 42 -21.00 6.92 -7.28
N TRP A 43 -20.66 8.06 -6.65
CA TRP A 43 -19.60 8.93 -7.15
C TRP A 43 -18.25 8.24 -7.16
N PHE A 44 -17.91 7.51 -6.08
CA PHE A 44 -16.64 6.79 -5.98
C PHE A 44 -16.49 5.75 -7.10
N TYR A 45 -17.50 4.92 -7.32
CA TYR A 45 -17.48 3.92 -8.40
C TYR A 45 -17.42 4.59 -9.79
N GLY A 46 -18.18 5.67 -9.99
CA GLY A 46 -18.12 6.44 -11.23
C GLY A 46 -16.75 7.09 -11.45
N PHE A 47 -16.11 7.60 -10.41
CA PHE A 47 -14.77 8.19 -10.45
C PHE A 47 -13.72 7.13 -10.82
N MET A 48 -13.70 5.99 -10.13
CA MET A 48 -12.78 4.90 -10.43
C MET A 48 -13.00 4.30 -11.82
N ASN A 49 -14.25 4.25 -12.31
CA ASN A 49 -14.55 3.74 -13.65
C ASN A 49 -14.08 4.69 -14.77
N ARG A 50 -14.10 6.01 -14.53
CA ARG A 50 -13.55 7.01 -15.46
C ARG A 50 -12.02 7.03 -15.46
N HIS A 51 -11.41 6.75 -14.32
CA HIS A 51 -9.97 6.80 -14.10
C HIS A 51 -9.40 5.40 -13.86
N LYS A 52 -9.37 4.57 -14.90
CA LYS A 52 -8.93 3.17 -14.83
C LYS A 52 -7.44 3.01 -14.52
N GLU A 53 -6.66 4.08 -14.68
CA GLU A 53 -5.27 4.18 -14.26
C GLU A 53 -5.09 4.24 -12.74
N LEU A 54 -6.15 4.64 -12.00
CA LEU A 54 -6.12 4.69 -10.55
C LEU A 54 -6.44 3.32 -9.96
N SER A 55 -5.63 2.90 -8.99
CA SER A 55 -5.82 1.66 -8.25
C SER A 55 -5.71 1.95 -6.76
N LEU A 56 -6.77 1.65 -6.02
CA LEU A 56 -6.69 1.57 -4.56
C LEU A 56 -6.24 0.16 -4.19
N ARG A 57 -5.04 0.07 -3.60
CA ARG A 57 -4.49 -1.19 -3.12
C ARG A 57 -4.39 -1.15 -1.61
N VAL A 58 -4.78 -2.26 -1.00
CA VAL A 58 -4.48 -2.51 0.40
C VAL A 58 -3.00 -2.87 0.47
N PRO A 59 -2.18 -2.12 1.24
CA PRO A 59 -0.80 -2.51 1.45
C PRO A 59 -0.76 -3.86 2.15
N GLU A 60 0.16 -4.71 1.71
CA GLU A 60 0.37 -6.00 2.36
C GLU A 60 0.74 -5.80 3.82
N ALA A 61 0.20 -6.65 4.71
CA ALA A 61 0.45 -6.56 6.14
C ALA A 61 1.95 -6.78 6.42
N THR A 62 2.70 -5.68 6.51
CA THR A 62 4.13 -5.67 6.77
C THR A 62 4.35 -5.22 8.21
N SER A 63 5.16 -5.96 8.97
CA SER A 63 5.48 -5.53 10.33
C SER A 63 6.33 -4.26 10.28
N LEU A 64 6.21 -3.38 11.28
CA LEU A 64 7.04 -2.18 11.37
C LEU A 64 8.54 -2.53 11.30
N SER A 65 8.94 -3.63 11.94
CA SER A 65 10.30 -4.17 11.86
C SER A 65 10.75 -4.52 10.44
N ARG A 66 9.88 -5.13 9.62
CA ARG A 66 10.19 -5.42 8.22
C ARG A 66 10.29 -4.14 7.40
N ALA A 67 9.40 -3.18 7.63
CA ALA A 67 9.42 -1.90 6.93
C ALA A 67 10.69 -1.06 7.24
N THR A 68 11.13 -1.04 8.50
CA THR A 68 12.35 -0.31 8.90
C THR A 68 13.63 -1.03 8.50
N ALA A 69 13.62 -2.37 8.49
CA ALA A 69 14.74 -3.17 8.02
C ALA A 69 14.94 -3.08 6.49
N PHE A 70 13.91 -2.72 5.73
CA PHE A 70 13.99 -2.51 4.29
C PHE A 70 14.62 -1.14 3.95
N ASN A 71 15.94 -1.03 4.15
CA ASN A 71 16.71 0.16 3.82
C ASN A 71 17.91 -0.17 2.92
N ARG A 72 18.48 0.86 2.27
CA ARG A 72 19.57 0.70 1.29
C ARG A 72 20.76 -0.09 1.84
N HIS A 73 21.12 0.13 3.10
CA HIS A 73 22.25 -0.56 3.72
C HIS A 73 21.97 -2.06 3.86
N ASN A 74 20.86 -2.42 4.50
CA ASN A 74 20.49 -3.82 4.72
C ASN A 74 20.27 -4.58 3.40
N VAL A 75 19.62 -3.95 2.42
CA VAL A 75 19.40 -4.53 1.09
C VAL A 75 20.73 -4.72 0.36
N GLY A 76 21.63 -3.73 0.41
CA GLY A 76 22.97 -3.82 -0.17
C GLY A 76 23.76 -4.99 0.41
N THR A 77 23.86 -5.05 1.74
CA THR A 77 24.55 -6.13 2.47
C THR A 77 23.98 -7.51 2.11
N PHE A 78 22.65 -7.63 2.00
CA PHE A 78 22.02 -8.89 1.59
C PHE A 78 22.49 -9.35 0.20
N PHE A 79 22.45 -8.47 -0.81
CA PHE A 79 22.84 -8.85 -2.17
C PHE A 79 24.35 -9.05 -2.33
N GLU A 80 25.18 -8.34 -1.58
CA GLU A 80 26.63 -8.59 -1.53
C GLU A 80 26.93 -9.98 -0.97
N ASN A 81 26.28 -10.36 0.14
CA ASN A 81 26.41 -11.68 0.73
C ASN A 81 25.92 -12.77 -0.24
N LEU A 82 24.76 -12.57 -0.86
CA LEU A 82 24.21 -13.50 -1.85
C LEU A 82 25.18 -13.69 -3.03
N LYS A 83 25.72 -12.58 -3.57
CA LYS A 83 26.70 -12.63 -4.66
C LYS A 83 27.95 -13.42 -4.25
N SER A 84 28.48 -13.16 -3.06
CA SER A 84 29.65 -13.87 -2.53
C SER A 84 29.41 -15.38 -2.44
N LEU A 85 28.25 -15.79 -1.93
CA LEU A 85 27.86 -17.19 -1.84
C LEU A 85 27.68 -17.83 -3.22
N LEU A 86 27.00 -17.15 -4.15
CA LEU A 86 26.82 -17.62 -5.52
C LEU A 86 28.16 -17.83 -6.22
N GLN A 87 29.11 -16.89 -6.07
CA GLN A 87 30.45 -17.02 -6.65
C GLN A 87 31.28 -18.11 -6.01
N ARG A 88 31.14 -18.32 -4.69
CA ARG A 88 31.93 -19.30 -3.94
C ARG A 88 31.50 -20.74 -4.21
N PHE A 89 30.19 -20.98 -4.28
CA PHE A 89 29.64 -22.34 -4.35
C PHE A 89 29.04 -22.68 -5.71
N ASN A 90 28.78 -21.68 -6.56
CA ASN A 90 28.31 -21.84 -7.93
C ASN A 90 27.05 -22.72 -8.03
N PHE A 91 26.08 -22.47 -7.14
CA PHE A 91 24.81 -23.18 -7.07
C PHE A 91 24.02 -23.06 -8.37
N GLY A 92 23.44 -24.17 -8.83
CA GLY A 92 22.39 -24.15 -9.84
C GLY A 92 21.06 -23.61 -9.29
N PRO A 93 20.15 -23.14 -10.16
CA PRO A 93 18.82 -22.71 -9.73
C PRO A 93 18.03 -23.79 -8.96
N ASP A 94 18.29 -25.06 -9.28
CA ASP A 94 17.72 -26.26 -8.63
C ASP A 94 18.19 -26.46 -7.18
N GLN A 95 19.21 -25.72 -6.75
CA GLN A 95 19.79 -25.82 -5.41
C GLN A 95 19.42 -24.62 -4.53
N ILE A 96 18.64 -23.66 -5.04
CA ILE A 96 18.22 -22.46 -4.33
C ILE A 96 16.76 -22.61 -3.92
N TRP A 97 16.53 -22.71 -2.61
CA TRP A 97 15.21 -22.89 -2.03
C TRP A 97 14.81 -21.60 -1.31
N ASN A 98 13.67 -21.02 -1.68
CA ASN A 98 13.05 -19.99 -0.85
C ASN A 98 12.35 -20.66 0.32
N VAL A 99 12.70 -20.28 1.54
CA VAL A 99 12.09 -20.81 2.77
C VAL A 99 11.45 -19.62 3.52
N ASP A 100 10.57 -18.89 2.83
CA ASP A 100 9.59 -18.07 3.52
C ASP A 100 8.30 -18.88 3.73
N GLU A 101 7.53 -18.52 4.75
CA GLU A 101 6.33 -19.22 5.24
C GLU A 101 6.52 -20.41 6.22
N SER A 102 7.01 -20.10 7.41
CA SER A 102 6.38 -20.69 8.62
C SER A 102 5.21 -19.76 8.98
N GLY A 103 3.98 -20.13 8.61
CA GLY A 103 2.74 -19.34 8.67
C GLY A 103 2.26 -18.89 10.07
N ILE A 104 3.15 -18.43 10.94
CA ILE A 104 2.87 -17.86 12.26
C ILE A 104 2.97 -16.34 12.16
N THR A 105 1.84 -15.69 11.92
CA THR A 105 1.76 -14.24 11.73
C THR A 105 1.52 -13.52 13.06
N THR A 106 2.47 -12.73 13.55
CA THR A 106 2.27 -11.76 14.64
C THR A 106 1.87 -10.36 14.13
N VAL A 107 1.63 -10.24 12.82
CA VAL A 107 1.44 -8.97 12.13
C VAL A 107 -0.02 -8.52 12.20
N HIS A 108 -0.22 -7.28 12.61
CA HIS A 108 -1.53 -6.63 12.66
C HIS A 108 -2.18 -6.58 11.26
N LYS A 109 -3.39 -7.15 11.13
CA LYS A 109 -4.18 -7.03 9.89
C LYS A 109 -4.69 -5.59 9.75
N PRO A 110 -4.31 -4.82 8.72
CA PRO A 110 -4.90 -3.51 8.49
C PRO A 110 -6.40 -3.69 8.19
N LYS A 111 -7.25 -3.07 9.01
CA LYS A 111 -8.70 -3.00 8.76
C LYS A 111 -8.98 -1.77 7.89
N LEU A 112 -9.92 -1.93 6.95
CA LEU A 112 -10.53 -0.86 6.15
C LEU A 112 -11.34 0.10 7.03
#